data_AF-A0A4R7UV00-F1
#
_entry.id   AF-A0A4R7UV00-F1
#
_cell.length_a   1.000
_cell.length_b   1.000
_cell.length_c   1.000
_cell.angle_alpha   90.00
_cell.angle_beta   90.00
_cell.angle_gamma   90.00
#
_symmetry.space_group_name_H-M   'P 1'
#
loop_
_entity.id
_entity.type
_entity.pdbx_description
1 polymer ?
#
loop_
_entity_poly.entity_id
_entity_poly.type
_entity_poly.pdbx_seq_one_letter_code
_entity_poly.pdbx_strand_id
1 'polypeptide(L)'
;MRDKLAHIVEKRPDSRERYVRHAIDTLTGPFEVWKVLYDNGGHRMAFINAYEAKNDMLVVVDVRNGHVLWNFMHAPARAMNKHRQGELLYKRYILDDKEKGSHAAALDV
;
A
#
# COMPACT_ATOMS: atom_id res chain seq x y z
N MET A 1 10.10 -41.56 9.99
CA MET A 1 9.59 -40.73 8.86
C MET A 1 8.25 -40.02 9.18
N ARG A 2 7.69 -40.11 10.40
CA ARG A 2 6.45 -39.41 10.78
C ARG A 2 6.68 -38.12 11.57
N ASP A 3 7.91 -37.87 12.01
CA ASP A 3 8.24 -36.80 12.96
C ASP A 3 8.36 -35.39 12.32
N LYS A 4 8.20 -35.29 10.99
CA LYS A 4 8.25 -34.03 10.24
C LYS A 4 6.87 -33.41 9.95
N LEU A 5 5.78 -34.10 10.30
CA LEU A 5 4.41 -33.58 10.10
C LEU A 5 3.97 -32.62 11.21
N ALA A 6 4.68 -32.55 12.34
CA ALA A 6 4.35 -31.68 13.48
C ALA A 6 4.45 -30.17 13.17
N HIS A 7 5.07 -29.80 12.05
CA HIS A 7 5.13 -28.41 11.56
C HIS A 7 4.12 -28.09 10.46
N ILE A 8 3.18 -29.00 10.16
CA ILE A 8 2.00 -28.66 9.36
C ILE A 8 1.15 -27.72 10.22
N VAL A 9 1.43 -26.43 10.08
CA VAL A 9 0.63 -25.36 10.65
C VAL A 9 -0.77 -25.48 10.08
N GLU A 10 -1.75 -25.63 10.96
CA GLU A 10 -3.16 -25.56 10.60
C GLU A 10 -3.42 -24.27 9.83
N LYS A 11 -3.78 -24.40 8.55
CA LYS A 11 -4.16 -23.26 7.73
C LYS A 11 -5.52 -22.78 8.25
N ARG A 12 -5.55 -21.62 8.89
CA ARG A 12 -6.81 -20.97 9.27
C ARG A 12 -7.72 -20.92 8.04
N PRO A 13 -9.01 -21.31 8.17
CA PRO A 13 -9.98 -21.15 7.09
C PRO A 13 -9.91 -19.70 6.56
N ASP A 14 -9.85 -19.56 5.24
CA ASP A 14 -10.03 -18.28 4.52
C ASP A 14 -9.04 -17.16 4.89
N SER A 15 -7.87 -17.51 5.44
CA SER A 15 -6.90 -16.54 5.99
C SER A 15 -6.56 -15.38 5.04
N ARG A 16 -6.45 -15.68 3.75
CA ARG A 16 -6.14 -14.73 2.67
C ARG A 16 -7.41 -14.29 1.93
N GLU A 17 -8.36 -15.18 1.73
CA GLU A 17 -9.60 -14.93 0.97
C GLU A 17 -10.45 -13.82 1.58
N ARG A 18 -10.47 -13.73 2.92
CA ARG A 18 -11.17 -12.66 3.65
C ARG A 18 -10.72 -11.24 3.30
N TYR A 19 -9.54 -11.08 2.71
CA TYR A 19 -9.00 -9.78 2.30
C TYR A 19 -9.21 -9.45 0.84
N VAL A 20 -9.72 -10.39 0.04
CA VAL A 20 -9.86 -10.21 -1.42
C VAL A 20 -10.75 -9.01 -1.74
N ARG A 21 -11.88 -8.84 -1.05
CA ARG A 21 -12.75 -7.67 -1.24
C ARG A 21 -12.02 -6.35 -0.98
N HIS A 22 -11.28 -6.25 0.13
CA HIS A 22 -10.49 -5.07 0.44
C HIS A 22 -9.38 -4.81 -0.60
N ALA A 23 -8.75 -5.87 -1.14
CA ALA A 23 -7.78 -5.73 -2.22
C ALA A 23 -8.45 -5.21 -3.52
N ILE A 24 -9.63 -5.71 -3.87
CA ILE A 24 -10.41 -5.21 -5.01
C ILE A 24 -10.79 -3.74 -4.82
N ASP A 25 -11.28 -3.35 -3.64
CA ASP A 25 -11.61 -1.96 -3.34
C ASP A 25 -10.38 -1.05 -3.44
N THR A 26 -9.19 -1.56 -3.06
CA THR A 26 -7.93 -0.82 -3.18
C THR A 26 -7.51 -0.64 -4.64
N LEU A 27 -7.86 -1.56 -5.54
CA LEU A 27 -7.60 -1.42 -6.98
C LEU A 27 -8.53 -0.40 -7.65
N THR A 28 -9.80 -0.34 -7.23
CA THR A 28 -10.82 0.53 -7.85
C THR A 28 -10.90 1.91 -7.21
N GLY A 29 -10.57 2.00 -5.92
CA GLY A 29 -10.54 3.23 -5.14
C GLY A 29 -9.35 3.24 -4.20
N PRO A 30 -8.11 3.42 -4.70
CA PRO A 30 -6.93 3.64 -3.87
C PRO A 30 -6.93 5.04 -3.24
N PHE A 31 -6.19 5.23 -2.15
CA PHE A 31 -5.76 6.54 -1.67
C PHE A 31 -4.52 7.00 -2.41
N GLU A 32 -3.60 6.08 -2.70
CA GLU A 32 -2.36 6.38 -3.42
C GLU A 32 -2.09 5.34 -4.51
N VAL A 33 -1.54 5.79 -5.63
CA VAL A 33 -0.98 4.92 -6.67
C VAL A 33 0.45 5.33 -6.96
N TRP A 34 1.36 4.38 -6.84
CA TRP A 34 2.79 4.55 -7.05
C TRP A 34 3.28 3.70 -8.22
N LYS A 35 4.15 4.27 -9.05
CA LYS A 35 4.92 3.54 -10.06
C LYS A 35 6.31 3.26 -9.50
N VAL A 36 6.63 1.98 -9.37
CA VAL A 36 7.89 1.51 -8.82
C VAL A 36 8.70 0.86 -9.93
N LEU A 37 9.85 1.44 -10.26
CA LEU A 37 10.78 0.89 -11.25
C LEU A 37 11.46 -0.37 -10.71
N TYR A 38 11.66 -1.33 -11.59
CA TYR A 38 12.58 -2.44 -11.40
C TYR A 38 13.95 -2.07 -11.99
N ASP A 39 15.00 -2.75 -11.54
CA ASP A 39 16.36 -2.53 -12.02
C ASP A 39 16.52 -2.85 -13.52
N ASN A 40 15.61 -3.67 -14.08
CA ASN A 40 15.60 -4.03 -15.49
C ASN A 40 14.85 -3.04 -16.40
N GLY A 41 14.51 -1.84 -15.90
CA GLY A 41 13.76 -0.82 -16.63
C GLY A 41 12.25 -1.08 -16.74
N GLY A 42 11.76 -2.24 -16.27
CA GLY A 42 10.35 -2.49 -16.09
C GLY A 42 9.78 -1.72 -14.91
N HIS A 43 8.47 -1.82 -14.69
CA HIS A 43 7.84 -1.23 -13.50
C HIS A 43 6.66 -2.07 -13.02
N ARG A 44 6.28 -1.82 -11.77
CA ARG A 44 5.04 -2.29 -11.18
C ARG A 44 4.25 -1.11 -10.62
N MET A 45 2.96 -1.30 -10.48
CA MET A 45 2.04 -0.38 -9.84
C MET A 45 1.79 -0.84 -8.40
N ALA A 46 1.81 0.09 -7.46
CA ALA A 46 1.48 -0.14 -6.07
C ALA A 46 0.29 0.74 -5.68
N PHE A 47 -0.84 0.10 -5.39
CA PHE A 47 -2.08 0.71 -4.93
C PHE A 47 -2.13 0.60 -3.42
N ILE A 48 -2.32 1.72 -2.72
CA ILE A 48 -2.26 1.76 -1.25
C ILE A 48 -3.57 2.32 -0.71
N ASN A 49 -4.21 1.50 0.14
CA ASN A 49 -5.42 1.71 0.92
C ASN A 49 -6.68 2.12 0.15
N ALA A 50 -7.83 1.61 0.55
CA ALA A 50 -9.13 2.18 0.17
C ALA A 50 -9.81 2.95 1.32
N TYR A 51 -9.39 2.67 2.56
CA TYR A 51 -10.03 3.11 3.80
C TYR A 51 -8.98 3.53 4.84
N GLU A 52 -9.36 4.40 5.77
CA GLU A 52 -8.56 4.65 6.98
C GLU A 52 -8.75 3.51 7.97
N ALA A 53 -7.66 2.81 8.31
CA ALA A 53 -7.69 1.67 9.21
C ALA A 53 -6.35 1.49 9.94
N LYS A 54 -6.33 0.63 10.97
CA LYS A 54 -5.10 0.28 11.70
C LYS A 54 -4.05 -0.37 10.81
N ASN A 55 -4.51 -1.18 9.85
CA ASN A 55 -3.66 -1.88 8.91
C ASN A 55 -3.96 -1.36 7.51
N ASP A 56 -2.89 -1.16 6.77
CA ASP A 56 -2.92 -0.74 5.38
C ASP A 56 -3.05 -1.96 4.47
N MET A 57 -3.75 -1.77 3.36
CA MET A 57 -3.78 -2.70 2.23
C MET A 57 -2.88 -2.17 1.12
N LEU A 58 -1.92 -2.99 0.70
CA LEU A 58 -1.14 -2.77 -0.51
C LEU A 58 -1.57 -3.80 -1.54
N VAL A 59 -1.85 -3.35 -2.76
CA VAL A 59 -2.00 -4.22 -3.92
C VAL A 59 -0.93 -3.85 -4.95
N VAL A 60 -0.11 -4.82 -5.31
CA VAL A 60 0.92 -4.69 -6.35
C VAL A 60 0.38 -5.32 -7.63
N VAL A 61 0.47 -4.59 -8.73
CA VAL A 61 0.08 -5.03 -10.06
C VAL A 61 1.25 -4.87 -11.02
N ASP A 62 1.55 -5.91 -11.78
CA ASP A 62 2.54 -5.92 -12.86
C ASP A 62 1.87 -6.42 -14.14
N VAL A 63 1.99 -5.67 -15.22
CA VAL A 63 1.38 -5.98 -16.51
C VAL A 63 2.50 -6.29 -17.50
N ARG A 64 2.56 -7.54 -17.96
CA ARG A 64 3.59 -8.00 -18.91
C ARG A 64 2.93 -8.75 -20.05
N ASN A 65 3.18 -8.31 -21.28
CA ASN A 65 2.69 -8.97 -22.51
C ASN A 65 1.17 -9.23 -22.48
N GLY A 66 0.38 -8.29 -21.96
CA GLY A 66 -1.08 -8.44 -21.83
C GLY A 66 -1.55 -9.32 -20.66
N HIS A 67 -0.63 -9.92 -19.89
CA HIS A 67 -0.95 -10.66 -18.67
C HIS A 67 -0.80 -9.79 -17.43
N VAL A 68 -1.71 -10.00 -16.47
CA VAL A 68 -1.72 -9.28 -15.19
C VAL A 68 -1.28 -10.23 -14.08
N LEU A 69 -0.17 -9.90 -13.43
CA LEU A 69 0.22 -10.50 -12.16
C LEU A 69 -0.11 -9.52 -11.05
N TRP A 70 -0.82 -9.98 -10.03
CA TRP A 70 -1.11 -9.14 -8.88
C TRP A 70 -1.01 -9.91 -7.57
N ASN A 71 -0.65 -9.18 -6.52
CA ASN A 71 -0.54 -9.70 -5.17
C ASN A 71 -0.93 -8.60 -4.17
N PHE A 72 -1.38 -8.97 -2.98
CA PHE A 72 -1.73 -8.02 -1.94
C PHE A 72 -1.09 -8.37 -0.59
N MET A 73 -0.84 -7.36 0.21
CA MET A 73 -0.35 -7.45 1.58
C MET A 73 -1.20 -6.58 2.49
N HIS A 74 -1.54 -7.10 3.67
CA HIS A 74 -2.30 -6.38 4.69
C HIS A 74 -1.48 -6.35 5.98
N ALA A 75 -0.97 -5.18 6.36
CA ALA A 75 -0.08 -5.04 7.51
C ALA A 75 -0.17 -3.64 8.14
N PRO A 76 0.40 -3.41 9.34
CA PRO A 76 0.39 -2.09 9.95
C PRO A 76 1.01 -1.00 9.06
N ALA A 77 0.47 0.22 9.11
CA ALA A 77 0.85 1.33 8.23
C ALA A 77 2.37 1.60 8.18
N ARG A 78 3.06 1.48 9.32
CA ARG A 78 4.53 1.64 9.40
C ARG A 78 5.27 0.67 8.48
N ALA A 79 4.79 -0.56 8.34
CA ALA A 79 5.39 -1.57 7.46
C ALA A 79 5.09 -1.29 5.97
N MET A 80 4.05 -0.49 5.67
CA MET A 80 3.67 -0.13 4.30
C MET A 80 4.43 1.08 3.75
N ASN A 81 4.99 1.93 4.61
CA ASN A 81 5.76 3.11 4.18
C ASN A 81 6.90 2.78 3.20
N LYS A 82 7.56 1.61 3.33
CA LYS A 82 8.61 1.18 2.39
C LYS A 82 8.12 0.93 0.96
N HIS A 83 6.80 0.84 0.75
CA HIS A 83 6.18 0.66 -0.56
C HIS A 83 5.77 1.97 -1.21
N ARG A 84 5.82 3.10 -0.48
CA ARG A 84 5.63 4.46 -0.99
C ARG A 84 6.97 4.98 -1.54
N GLN A 85 7.37 4.42 -2.69
CA GLN A 85 8.64 4.73 -3.34
C GLN A 85 8.47 4.82 -4.86
N GLY A 86 9.39 5.51 -5.52
CA GLY A 86 9.29 5.79 -6.95
C GLY A 86 8.41 7.01 -7.21
N GLU A 87 7.65 6.96 -8.30
CA GLU A 87 6.82 8.07 -8.76
C GLU A 87 5.41 7.95 -8.21
N LEU A 88 4.93 8.98 -7.49
CA LEU A 88 3.55 9.09 -7.06
C LEU A 88 2.68 9.54 -8.25
N LEU A 89 1.82 8.66 -8.73
CA LEU A 89 0.95 8.94 -9.88
C LEU A 89 -0.43 9.46 -9.49
N TYR A 90 -0.91 9.08 -8.31
CA TYR A 90 -2.22 9.48 -7.82
C TYR A 90 -2.21 9.57 -6.30
N LYS A 91 -2.87 10.61 -5.78
CA LYS A 91 -3.19 10.76 -4.37
C LYS A 91 -4.59 11.33 -4.24
N ARG A 92 -5.48 10.63 -3.52
CA ARG A 92 -6.89 11.05 -3.35
C ARG A 92 -7.02 12.37 -2.60
N TYR A 93 -6.19 12.56 -1.57
CA TYR A 93 -6.20 13.75 -0.74
C TYR A 93 -4.85 14.46 -0.81
N ILE A 94 -4.87 15.71 -1.26
CA ILE A 94 -3.77 16.65 -1.04
C ILE A 94 -4.19 17.45 0.18
N LEU A 95 -3.50 17.24 1.31
CA LEU A 95 -3.65 18.15 2.44
C LEU A 95 -2.78 19.35 2.10
N ASP A 96 -3.41 20.52 1.95
CA ASP A 96 -2.66 21.77 1.88
C ASP A 96 -1.90 21.93 3.19
N ASP A 97 -0.58 22.07 3.10
CA ASP A 97 0.23 22.42 4.26
C ASP A 97 -0.35 23.73 4.82
N LYS A 98 -0.87 23.69 6.04
CA LYS A 98 -1.20 24.93 6.75
C LYS A 98 0.06 25.78 6.74
N GLU A 99 0.00 26.95 6.10
CA GLU A 99 1.05 27.96 6.18
C GLU A 99 1.47 28.06 7.65
N LYS A 100 2.75 27.78 7.94
CA LYS A 100 3.29 27.98 9.27
C LYS A 100 3.06 29.45 9.61
N GLY A 101 2.14 29.70 10.55
CA GLY A 101 1.82 31.04 11.00
C GLY A 101 3.10 31.83 11.26
N SER A 102 3.27 32.92 10.50
CA SER A 102 4.31 33.90 10.74
C SER A 102 4.10 34.49 12.13
N HIS A 103 4.92 34.10 13.09
CA HIS A 103 5.08 34.86 14.32
C HIS A 103 5.82 36.16 13.95
N ALA A 104 5.08 37.17 13.49
CA ALA A 104 5.54 38.53 13.54
C ALA A 104 5.53 38.94 15.02
N ALA A 105 6.71 38.96 15.64
CA ALA A 105 6.91 39.57 16.94
C ALA A 105 6.46 41.04 16.83
N ALA A 106 5.44 41.40 17.62
CA ALA A 106 5.12 42.79 17.88
C ALA A 106 6.33 43.42 18.57
N LEU A 107 6.98 44.36 17.88
CA LEU A 107 7.83 45.34 18.52
C LEU A 107 6.89 46.38 19.12
N ASP A 108 6.71 46.30 20.44
CA ASP A 108 6.09 47.37 21.22
C ASP A 108 6.93 48.65 21.06
N VAL A 109 6.25 49.74 20.73
CA VAL A 109 6.76 51.13 20.72
C VAL A 109 6.57 51.74 22.10
#